data_AF-A0A2D6X6W8-F1
#
_entry.id   AF-A0A2D6X6W8-F1
#
_cell.length_a   1.000
_cell.length_b   1.000
_cell.length_c   1.000
_cell.angle_alpha   90.00
_cell.angle_beta   90.00
_cell.angle_gamma   90.00
#
_symmetry.space_group_name_H-M   'P 1'
#
loop_
_entity.id
_entity.type
_entity.pdbx_description
1 polymer ?
#
loop_
_entity_poly.entity_id
_entity_poly.type
_entity_poly.pdbx_seq_one_letter_code
_entity_poly.pdbx_strand_id
1 'polypeptide(L)'
;MKLINKFDAPDSIVAAIKADPYTKAGADFSITELISPPQIRRLWKKHEEEISIDVRDEVWKLLGKGVHAALEQAEDVGIKEQRFHATHDGTTVSGAVDLIEDGVVTDYKVTSVFSVQKGLKEDWESQLNLYAWLLRQNDITATSLNIVTICRDWMKSRAGKPDYPDSPVVVLRVPVWSDERQDRYLDRRVRIHAQEATIPCTPEERWARGAYEVMGGRGRPKIFDTLNEATGYVNEQENPKLRVVKGNAKFIRCESWCDVAEFCPQWKGEKG
;
A
#
# COMPACT_ATOMS: atom_id res chain seq x y z
N MET A 1 -9.29 -19.46 -2.02
CA MET A 1 -10.16 -18.29 -2.30
C MET A 1 -11.21 -18.68 -3.33
N LYS A 2 -12.46 -18.23 -3.18
CA LYS A 2 -13.53 -18.44 -4.15
C LYS A 2 -13.87 -17.13 -4.86
N LEU A 3 -13.67 -17.07 -6.17
CA LEU A 3 -14.09 -15.92 -6.98
C LEU A 3 -15.58 -16.06 -7.31
N ILE A 4 -16.39 -15.08 -6.92
CA ILE A 4 -17.84 -15.04 -7.17
C ILE A 4 -18.17 -13.92 -8.17
N ASN A 5 -19.27 -14.07 -8.91
CA ASN A 5 -19.69 -13.10 -9.93
C ASN A 5 -21.11 -12.62 -9.64
N LYS A 6 -21.30 -11.75 -8.65
CA LYS A 6 -22.65 -11.31 -8.22
C LYS A 6 -23.38 -10.44 -9.24
N PHE A 7 -22.66 -9.88 -10.21
CA PHE A 7 -23.17 -8.89 -11.17
C PHE A 7 -23.09 -9.37 -12.62
N ASP A 8 -22.96 -10.69 -12.82
CA ASP A 8 -22.96 -11.33 -14.15
C ASP A 8 -21.96 -10.69 -15.13
N ALA A 9 -20.76 -10.36 -14.65
CA ALA A 9 -19.67 -9.91 -15.50
C ALA A 9 -19.35 -10.97 -16.58
N PRO A 10 -18.98 -10.56 -17.81
CA PRO A 10 -18.70 -11.50 -18.89
C PRO A 10 -17.63 -12.53 -18.53
N ASP A 11 -17.80 -13.78 -19.00
CA ASP A 11 -16.88 -14.89 -18.71
C ASP A 11 -15.42 -14.58 -19.07
N SER A 12 -15.19 -13.78 -20.11
CA SER A 12 -13.84 -13.33 -20.50
C SER A 12 -13.16 -12.50 -19.40
N ILE A 13 -13.91 -11.65 -18.70
CA ILE A 13 -13.40 -10.85 -17.56
C ILE A 13 -13.12 -11.76 -16.37
N VAL A 14 -14.04 -12.68 -16.07
CA VAL A 14 -13.87 -13.65 -14.97
C VAL A 14 -12.65 -14.52 -15.21
N ALA A 15 -12.45 -15.01 -16.44
CA ALA A 15 -11.30 -15.81 -16.83
C ALA A 15 -9.98 -15.03 -16.71
N ALA A 16 -9.96 -13.77 -17.15
CA ALA A 16 -8.76 -12.93 -17.07
C ALA A 16 -8.31 -12.69 -15.63
N ILE A 17 -9.25 -12.50 -14.69
CA ILE A 17 -8.95 -12.34 -13.26
C ILE A 17 -8.44 -13.66 -12.65
N LYS A 18 -9.03 -14.80 -13.03
CA LYS A 18 -8.60 -16.13 -12.54
C LYS A 18 -7.20 -16.52 -13.01
N ALA A 19 -6.79 -16.08 -14.19
CA ALA A 19 -5.51 -16.44 -14.81
C ALA A 19 -4.31 -15.69 -14.22
N ASP A 20 -4.43 -15.06 -13.04
CA ASP A 20 -3.35 -14.31 -12.41
C ASP A 20 -2.17 -15.23 -12.02
N PRO A 21 -0.99 -15.10 -12.64
CA PRO A 21 0.13 -16.03 -12.45
C PRO A 21 1.02 -15.67 -11.24
N TYR A 22 0.53 -14.86 -10.28
CA TYR A 22 1.35 -14.37 -9.17
C TYR A 22 2.16 -15.51 -8.50
N THR A 23 3.46 -15.32 -8.43
CA THR A 23 4.41 -16.24 -7.79
C THR A 23 5.46 -15.47 -7.01
N LYS A 24 5.79 -15.98 -5.82
CA LYS A 24 6.92 -15.52 -5.00
C LYS A 24 8.22 -16.28 -5.27
N ALA A 25 8.22 -17.12 -6.32
CA ALA A 25 9.36 -17.90 -6.79
C ALA A 25 10.13 -18.64 -5.67
N GLY A 26 9.39 -19.29 -4.76
CA GLY A 26 9.96 -20.11 -3.68
C GLY A 26 10.42 -19.35 -2.42
N ALA A 27 10.33 -18.02 -2.39
CA ALA A 27 10.68 -17.23 -1.19
C ALA A 27 9.67 -17.40 -0.05
N ASP A 28 10.12 -17.19 1.20
CA ASP A 28 9.25 -17.20 2.37
C ASP A 28 8.25 -16.05 2.32
N PHE A 29 8.74 -14.84 2.00
CA PHE A 29 7.94 -13.63 1.84
C PHE A 29 8.32 -12.84 0.60
N SER A 30 7.34 -12.19 -0.03
CA SER A 30 7.60 -11.07 -0.93
C SER A 30 7.72 -9.75 -0.15
N ILE A 31 8.35 -8.72 -0.74
CA ILE A 31 8.42 -7.37 -0.18
C ILE A 31 7.00 -6.81 0.06
N THR A 32 6.07 -7.03 -0.87
CA THR A 32 4.68 -6.59 -0.74
C THR A 32 3.96 -7.30 0.41
N GLU A 33 4.22 -8.59 0.63
CA GLU A 33 3.74 -9.33 1.79
C GLU A 33 4.30 -8.77 3.10
N LEU A 34 5.60 -8.46 3.15
CA LEU A 34 6.25 -7.90 4.34
C LEU A 34 5.63 -6.56 4.73
N ILE A 35 5.22 -5.72 3.79
CA ILE A 35 4.61 -4.41 4.08
C ILE A 35 3.14 -4.55 4.49
N SER A 36 2.44 -5.58 4.00
CA SER A 36 1.03 -5.81 4.35
C SER A 36 0.83 -6.03 5.85
N PRO A 37 -0.33 -5.66 6.42
CA PRO A 37 -0.60 -5.90 7.84
C PRO A 37 -0.54 -7.41 8.17
N PRO A 38 0.25 -7.83 9.19
CA PRO A 38 0.47 -9.25 9.51
C PRO A 38 -0.83 -10.00 9.83
N GLN A 39 -1.76 -9.34 10.54
CA GLN A 39 -3.05 -9.92 10.87
C GLN A 39 -3.90 -10.20 9.64
N ILE A 40 -3.95 -9.26 8.68
CA ILE A 40 -4.69 -9.47 7.44
C ILE A 40 -4.12 -10.67 6.70
N ARG A 41 -2.80 -10.71 6.52
CA ARG A 41 -2.13 -11.81 5.82
C ARG A 41 -2.39 -13.16 6.48
N ARG A 42 -2.29 -13.23 7.80
CA ARG A 42 -2.46 -14.49 8.54
C ARG A 42 -3.90 -14.98 8.52
N LEU A 43 -4.87 -14.07 8.69
CA LEU A 43 -6.28 -14.41 8.56
C LEU A 43 -6.59 -14.87 7.14
N TRP A 44 -6.00 -14.21 6.14
CA TRP A 44 -6.19 -14.57 4.74
C TRP A 44 -5.71 -15.99 4.48
N LYS A 45 -4.48 -16.32 4.91
CA LYS A 45 -3.92 -17.68 4.78
C LYS A 45 -4.73 -18.72 5.56
N LYS A 46 -5.23 -18.38 6.74
CA LYS A 46 -6.01 -19.29 7.58
C LYS A 46 -7.38 -19.60 6.99
N HIS A 47 -8.02 -18.62 6.36
CA HIS A 47 -9.40 -18.70 5.88
C HIS A 47 -9.46 -18.69 4.34
N GLU A 48 -8.36 -19.03 3.66
CA GLU A 48 -8.24 -18.90 2.21
C GLU A 48 -9.39 -19.60 1.47
N GLU A 49 -9.78 -20.80 1.89
CA GLU A 49 -10.86 -21.58 1.27
C GLU A 49 -12.28 -21.03 1.56
N GLU A 50 -12.42 -20.24 2.62
CA GLU A 50 -13.69 -19.63 3.06
C GLU A 50 -13.89 -18.24 2.45
N ILE A 51 -12.80 -17.54 2.15
CA ILE A 51 -12.83 -16.19 1.56
C ILE A 51 -13.48 -16.23 0.18
N SER A 52 -14.51 -15.40 0.02
CA SER A 52 -15.21 -15.17 -1.23
C SER A 52 -14.99 -13.74 -1.69
N ILE A 53 -14.40 -13.56 -2.87
CA ILE A 53 -14.10 -12.24 -3.46
C ILE A 53 -14.94 -12.07 -4.72
N ASP A 54 -15.60 -10.93 -4.87
CA ASP A 54 -16.38 -10.64 -6.07
C ASP A 54 -15.50 -10.17 -7.24
N VAL A 55 -15.82 -10.62 -8.44
CA VAL A 55 -15.16 -10.21 -9.70
C VAL A 55 -15.05 -8.70 -9.81
N ARG A 56 -16.09 -7.95 -9.41
CA ARG A 56 -16.10 -6.48 -9.46
C ARG A 56 -14.95 -5.85 -8.68
N ASP A 57 -14.62 -6.40 -7.52
CA ASP A 57 -13.63 -5.83 -6.61
C ASP A 57 -12.19 -6.10 -7.12
N GLU A 58 -12.07 -7.06 -8.04
CA GLU A 58 -10.82 -7.54 -8.63
C GLU A 58 -10.51 -6.93 -10.02
N VAL A 59 -11.48 -6.28 -10.67
CA VAL A 59 -11.31 -5.65 -12.00
C VAL A 59 -10.10 -4.71 -12.05
N TRP A 60 -9.78 -4.05 -10.94
CA TRP A 60 -8.65 -3.14 -10.85
C TRP A 60 -7.29 -3.82 -11.06
N LYS A 61 -7.17 -5.11 -10.74
CA LYS A 61 -5.95 -5.90 -11.01
C LYS A 61 -5.70 -6.05 -12.51
N LEU A 62 -6.76 -6.15 -13.32
CA LEU A 62 -6.65 -6.20 -14.78
C LEU A 62 -6.05 -4.92 -15.35
N LEU A 63 -6.48 -3.76 -14.84
CA LEU A 63 -5.93 -2.47 -15.29
C LEU A 63 -4.44 -2.35 -14.95
N GLY A 64 -4.06 -2.72 -13.72
CA GLY A 64 -2.65 -2.76 -13.32
C GLY A 64 -1.85 -3.67 -14.24
N LYS A 65 -2.25 -4.96 -14.34
CA LYS A 65 -1.58 -5.95 -15.18
C LYS A 65 -1.45 -5.51 -16.64
N GLY A 66 -2.51 -4.95 -17.22
CA GLY A 66 -2.49 -4.46 -18.59
C GLY A 66 -1.48 -3.34 -18.81
N VAL A 67 -1.36 -2.42 -17.83
CA VAL A 67 -0.37 -1.35 -17.87
C VAL A 67 1.05 -1.88 -17.73
N HIS A 68 1.33 -2.76 -16.76
CA HIS A 68 2.66 -3.37 -16.61
C HIS A 68 3.08 -4.13 -17.87
N ALA A 69 2.18 -4.95 -18.44
CA ALA A 69 2.45 -5.70 -19.66
C ALA A 69 2.76 -4.77 -20.86
N ALA A 70 2.09 -3.61 -20.96
CA ALA A 70 2.37 -2.64 -22.01
C ALA A 70 3.73 -1.93 -21.80
N LEU A 71 4.11 -1.65 -20.56
CA LEU A 71 5.39 -1.01 -20.21
C LEU A 71 6.59 -1.97 -20.39
N GLU A 72 6.39 -3.25 -20.10
CA GLU A 72 7.39 -4.31 -20.34
C GLU A 72 7.74 -4.39 -21.82
N GLN A 73 6.74 -4.28 -22.71
CA GLN A 73 6.92 -4.35 -24.17
C GLN A 73 7.60 -3.12 -24.80
N ALA A 74 7.72 -2.00 -24.08
CA ALA A 74 8.41 -0.83 -24.62
C ALA A 74 9.90 -1.13 -24.85
N GLU A 75 10.47 -0.75 -25.99
CA GLU A 75 11.90 -0.96 -26.29
C GLU A 75 12.81 -0.07 -25.41
N ASP A 76 14.06 -0.52 -25.20
CA ASP A 76 15.22 0.27 -24.73
C ASP A 76 15.07 1.09 -23.43
N VAL A 77 14.75 0.45 -22.31
CA VAL A 77 14.75 1.13 -21.00
C VAL A 77 15.10 0.14 -19.88
N GLY A 78 16.34 0.19 -19.38
CA GLY A 78 16.75 -0.43 -18.12
C GLY A 78 16.49 -1.95 -17.95
N ILE A 79 16.59 -2.41 -16.69
CA ILE A 79 16.18 -3.75 -16.25
C ILE A 79 14.68 -3.68 -15.90
N LYS A 80 13.85 -4.55 -16.52
CA LYS A 80 12.39 -4.52 -16.34
C LYS A 80 11.85 -5.80 -15.69
N GLU A 81 10.82 -5.64 -14.87
CA GLU A 81 10.01 -6.73 -14.24
C GLU A 81 10.89 -7.84 -13.61
N GLN A 82 12.08 -7.49 -13.14
CA GLN A 82 13.05 -8.47 -12.65
C GLN A 82 12.78 -8.80 -11.19
N ARG A 83 12.75 -10.10 -10.89
CA ARG A 83 12.66 -10.60 -9.52
C ARG A 83 14.05 -10.78 -8.91
N PHE A 84 14.24 -10.19 -7.74
CA PHE A 84 15.43 -10.34 -6.93
C PHE A 84 15.12 -11.14 -5.67
N HIS A 85 16.15 -11.75 -5.10
CA HIS A 85 16.07 -12.59 -3.92
C HIS A 85 17.20 -12.23 -2.96
N ALA A 86 16.94 -12.34 -1.66
CA ALA A 86 17.96 -12.24 -0.62
C ALA A 86 17.53 -13.06 0.60
N THR A 87 18.51 -13.42 1.43
CA THR A 87 18.26 -14.12 2.70
C THR A 87 18.60 -13.19 3.86
N HIS A 88 17.65 -13.00 4.77
CA HIS A 88 17.81 -12.24 6.01
C HIS A 88 17.43 -13.13 7.20
N ASP A 89 18.36 -13.38 8.12
CA ASP A 89 18.16 -14.24 9.30
C ASP A 89 17.50 -15.59 8.97
N GLY A 90 17.95 -16.26 7.91
CA GLY A 90 17.42 -17.54 7.46
C GLY A 90 16.06 -17.47 6.77
N THR A 91 15.48 -16.28 6.61
CA THR A 91 14.24 -16.03 5.87
C THR A 91 14.55 -15.53 4.47
N THR A 92 14.04 -16.21 3.45
CA THR A 92 14.20 -15.79 2.05
C THR A 92 13.15 -14.75 1.69
N VAL A 93 13.59 -13.59 1.21
CA VAL A 93 12.73 -12.48 0.76
C VAL A 93 12.89 -12.29 -0.75
N SER A 94 11.80 -12.00 -1.44
CA SER A 94 11.82 -11.66 -2.88
C SER A 94 11.03 -10.40 -3.23
N GLY A 95 11.40 -9.74 -4.32
CA GLY A 95 10.70 -8.56 -4.82
C GLY A 95 10.78 -8.51 -6.34
N ALA A 96 9.70 -8.12 -7.01
CA ALA A 96 9.70 -7.84 -8.44
C ALA A 96 9.77 -6.33 -8.62
N VAL A 97 10.83 -5.86 -9.28
CA VAL A 97 11.05 -4.44 -9.52
C VAL A 97 10.65 -4.14 -10.96
N ASP A 98 9.74 -3.18 -11.15
CA ASP A 98 9.15 -2.93 -12.46
C ASP A 98 10.18 -2.35 -13.45
N LEU A 99 11.00 -1.39 -13.00
CA LEU A 99 12.06 -0.78 -13.80
C LEU A 99 13.25 -0.31 -12.94
N ILE A 100 14.46 -0.60 -13.42
CA ILE A 100 15.72 -0.04 -12.92
C ILE A 100 16.48 0.56 -14.11
N GLU A 101 16.70 1.86 -14.11
CA GLU A 101 17.40 2.58 -15.18
C GLU A 101 18.39 3.57 -14.57
N ASP A 102 19.68 3.45 -14.88
CA ASP A 102 20.74 4.33 -14.36
C ASP A 102 20.71 4.52 -12.82
N GLY A 103 20.37 3.45 -12.10
CA GLY A 103 20.22 3.44 -10.63
C GLY A 103 18.89 4.00 -10.13
N VAL A 104 18.02 4.50 -11.00
CA VAL A 104 16.65 4.92 -10.68
C VAL A 104 15.74 3.69 -10.62
N VAL A 105 15.16 3.43 -9.45
CA VAL A 105 14.14 2.39 -9.29
C VAL A 105 12.78 3.02 -9.45
N THR A 106 12.00 2.52 -10.41
CA THR A 106 10.64 2.98 -10.69
C THR A 106 9.65 1.86 -10.47
N ASP A 107 8.57 2.17 -9.75
CA ASP A 107 7.40 1.30 -9.60
C ASP A 107 6.16 2.03 -10.15
N TYR A 108 5.40 1.33 -10.98
CA TYR A 108 4.24 1.86 -11.67
C TYR A 108 2.96 1.53 -10.90
N LYS A 109 2.12 2.55 -10.68
CA LYS A 109 0.85 2.37 -9.96
C LYS A 109 -0.33 2.91 -10.75
N VAL A 110 -1.25 2.03 -11.15
CA VAL A 110 -2.57 2.45 -11.60
C VAL A 110 -3.43 2.77 -10.38
N THR A 111 -3.80 4.04 -10.21
CA THR A 111 -4.46 4.53 -8.99
C THR A 111 -5.48 5.63 -9.30
N SER A 112 -6.16 6.14 -8.27
CA SER A 112 -7.07 7.29 -8.40
C SER A 112 -6.35 8.62 -8.23
N VAL A 113 -6.86 9.67 -8.87
CA VAL A 113 -6.43 11.06 -8.67
C VAL A 113 -6.46 11.41 -7.18
N PHE A 114 -7.51 10.98 -6.46
CA PHE A 114 -7.62 11.20 -5.02
C PHE A 114 -6.43 10.64 -4.22
N SER A 115 -5.89 9.50 -4.63
CA SER A 115 -4.73 8.90 -3.97
C SER A 115 -3.47 9.72 -4.19
N VAL A 116 -3.30 10.26 -5.41
CA VAL A 116 -2.18 11.14 -5.76
C VAL A 116 -2.26 12.47 -5.05
N GLN A 117 -3.46 13.05 -4.91
CA GLN A 117 -3.67 14.31 -4.19
C GLN A 117 -3.29 14.22 -2.70
N LYS A 118 -3.35 13.02 -2.11
CA LYS A 118 -2.90 12.77 -0.73
C LYS A 118 -1.39 12.66 -0.58
N GLY A 119 -0.66 12.68 -1.70
CA GLY A 119 0.80 12.55 -1.73
C GLY A 119 1.26 11.09 -1.63
N LEU A 120 2.54 10.94 -1.29
CA LEU A 120 3.20 9.64 -1.20
C LEU A 120 2.65 8.83 -0.02
N LYS A 121 2.15 7.63 -0.31
CA LYS A 121 1.68 6.70 0.71
C LYS A 121 2.86 6.00 1.40
N GLU A 122 2.78 5.81 2.71
CA GLU A 122 3.83 5.15 3.50
C GLU A 122 4.13 3.71 3.03
N ASP A 123 3.12 2.99 2.55
CA ASP A 123 3.28 1.63 2.01
C ASP A 123 4.10 1.63 0.71
N TRP A 124 3.90 2.63 -0.16
CA TRP A 124 4.69 2.82 -1.37
C TRP A 124 6.14 3.23 -1.03
N GLU A 125 6.33 4.18 -0.11
CA GLU A 125 7.67 4.56 0.36
C GLU A 125 8.43 3.36 0.92
N SER A 126 7.77 2.57 1.77
CA SER A 126 8.36 1.36 2.37
C SER A 126 8.67 0.31 1.31
N GLN A 127 7.80 0.15 0.30
CA GLN A 127 8.01 -0.80 -0.81
C GLN A 127 9.29 -0.51 -1.57
N LEU A 128 9.48 0.73 -2.03
CA LEU A 128 10.64 1.07 -2.84
C LEU A 128 11.93 1.06 -2.03
N ASN A 129 11.87 1.42 -0.75
CA ASN A 129 13.04 1.33 0.12
C ASN A 129 13.43 -0.12 0.45
N LEU A 130 12.47 -1.03 0.53
CA LEU A 130 12.76 -2.46 0.63
C LEU A 130 13.23 -3.06 -0.70
N TYR A 131 12.84 -2.50 -1.85
CA TYR A 131 13.48 -2.81 -3.13
C TYR A 131 14.92 -2.31 -3.18
N ALA A 132 15.20 -1.09 -2.72
CA ALA A 132 16.58 -0.59 -2.61
C ALA A 132 17.46 -1.52 -1.75
N TRP A 133 16.93 -1.96 -0.60
CA TRP A 133 17.58 -2.95 0.25
C TRP A 133 17.90 -4.24 -0.49
N LEU A 134 16.90 -4.78 -1.19
CA LEU A 134 17.00 -6.05 -1.92
C LEU A 134 18.02 -5.95 -3.06
N LEU A 135 18.04 -4.83 -3.78
CA LEU A 135 19.03 -4.55 -4.82
C LEU A 135 20.44 -4.45 -4.26
N ARG A 136 20.61 -3.82 -3.08
CA ARG A 136 21.91 -3.78 -2.38
C ARG A 136 22.42 -5.17 -2.02
N GLN A 137 21.52 -6.10 -1.64
CA GLN A 137 21.89 -7.51 -1.42
C GLN A 137 22.26 -8.27 -2.70
N ASN A 138 22.01 -7.67 -3.88
CA ASN A 138 22.30 -8.21 -5.20
C ASN A 138 23.31 -7.31 -5.95
N ASP A 139 24.18 -6.60 -5.22
CA ASP A 139 25.25 -5.75 -5.74
C ASP A 139 24.79 -4.61 -6.68
N ILE A 140 23.54 -4.19 -6.58
CA ILE A 140 22.95 -3.09 -7.36
C ILE A 140 22.63 -1.91 -6.43
N THR A 141 23.14 -0.73 -6.75
CA THR A 141 22.87 0.50 -5.99
C THR A 141 21.69 1.26 -6.57
N ALA A 142 20.63 1.45 -5.77
CA ALA A 142 19.54 2.37 -6.07
C ALA A 142 19.94 3.80 -5.68
N THR A 143 20.03 4.70 -6.67
CA THR A 143 20.41 6.11 -6.49
C THR A 143 19.20 7.01 -6.21
N SER A 144 18.03 6.63 -6.74
CA SER A 144 16.76 7.32 -6.47
C SER A 144 15.57 6.38 -6.66
N LEU A 145 14.44 6.76 -6.07
CA LEU A 145 13.22 5.95 -6.03
C LEU A 145 12.04 6.80 -6.53
N ASN A 146 11.27 6.27 -7.48
CA ASN A 146 10.11 6.94 -8.05
C ASN A 146 8.89 6.02 -8.08
N ILE A 147 7.74 6.57 -7.67
CA ILE A 147 6.45 6.01 -8.06
C ILE A 147 5.96 6.76 -9.28
N VAL A 148 5.69 6.06 -10.38
CA VAL A 148 5.00 6.63 -11.53
C VAL A 148 3.54 6.20 -11.49
N THR A 149 2.66 7.14 -11.13
CA THR A 149 1.23 6.87 -11.07
C THR A 149 0.56 7.12 -12.40
N ILE A 150 -0.40 6.25 -12.75
CA ILE A 150 -1.34 6.44 -13.86
C ILE A 150 -2.73 6.56 -13.26
N CYS A 151 -3.29 7.78 -13.32
CA CYS A 151 -4.57 8.14 -12.74
C CYS A 151 -5.73 7.69 -13.62
N ARG A 152 -6.37 6.57 -13.26
CA ARG A 152 -7.42 5.93 -14.05
C ARG A 152 -8.73 6.74 -14.17
N ASP A 153 -8.95 7.66 -13.24
CA ASP A 153 -10.13 8.54 -13.14
C ASP A 153 -9.78 10.02 -13.44
N TRP A 154 -8.67 10.26 -14.14
CA TRP A 154 -8.27 11.59 -14.56
C TRP A 154 -9.18 12.15 -15.67
N MET A 155 -9.42 13.47 -15.62
CA MET A 155 -10.33 14.19 -16.49
C MET A 155 -9.65 15.45 -17.05
N LYS A 156 -9.49 15.52 -18.37
CA LYS A 156 -8.89 16.67 -19.07
C LYS A 156 -9.56 18.01 -18.76
N SER A 157 -10.88 18.02 -18.56
CA SER A 157 -11.64 19.23 -18.22
C SER A 157 -11.35 19.80 -16.83
N ARG A 158 -10.60 19.07 -15.99
CA ARG A 158 -10.20 19.51 -14.65
C ARG A 158 -8.71 19.89 -14.57
N ALA A 159 -7.93 19.68 -15.62
CA ALA A 159 -6.54 20.13 -15.67
C ALA A 159 -6.43 21.65 -15.43
N GLY A 160 -5.40 22.10 -14.73
CA GLY A 160 -5.21 23.50 -14.33
C GLY A 160 -6.06 23.95 -13.12
N LYS A 161 -6.91 23.09 -12.54
CA LYS A 161 -7.60 23.41 -11.28
C LYS A 161 -6.64 23.25 -10.09
N PRO A 162 -6.81 24.06 -9.02
CA PRO A 162 -6.07 23.86 -7.78
C PRO A 162 -6.21 22.42 -7.29
N ASP A 163 -5.08 21.87 -6.85
CA ASP A 163 -4.95 20.51 -6.32
C ASP A 163 -5.31 19.38 -7.29
N TYR A 164 -5.57 19.63 -8.58
CA TYR A 164 -5.82 18.58 -9.57
C TYR A 164 -4.58 18.40 -10.45
N PRO A 165 -4.09 17.17 -10.68
CA PRO A 165 -2.89 16.97 -11.47
C PRO A 165 -3.12 17.38 -12.94
N ASP A 166 -2.15 18.09 -13.52
CA ASP A 166 -2.21 18.55 -14.91
C ASP A 166 -2.06 17.41 -15.93
N SER A 167 -1.53 16.27 -15.48
CA SER A 167 -1.29 15.07 -16.28
C SER A 167 -1.94 13.85 -15.62
N PRO A 168 -2.47 12.89 -16.39
CA PRO A 168 -2.88 11.59 -15.86
C PRO A 168 -1.68 10.75 -15.38
N VAL A 169 -0.47 11.08 -15.83
CA VAL A 169 0.79 10.46 -15.38
C VAL A 169 1.49 11.40 -14.41
N VAL A 170 1.66 10.98 -13.16
CA VAL A 170 2.28 11.78 -12.09
C VAL A 170 3.42 11.02 -11.45
N VAL A 171 4.61 11.63 -11.44
CA VAL A 171 5.81 11.08 -10.81
C VAL A 171 5.89 11.59 -9.37
N LEU A 172 5.92 10.67 -8.41
CA LEU A 172 6.13 10.95 -7.00
C LEU A 172 7.54 10.49 -6.62
N ARG A 173 8.39 11.43 -6.21
CA ARG A 173 9.72 11.10 -5.70
C ARG A 173 9.61 10.48 -4.31
N VAL A 174 10.30 9.36 -4.12
CA VAL A 174 10.35 8.64 -2.86
C VAL A 174 11.70 8.91 -2.18
N PRO A 175 11.73 9.36 -0.92
CA PRO A 175 12.97 9.51 -0.19
C PRO A 175 13.70 8.17 -0.03
N VAL A 176 14.99 8.15 -0.38
CA VAL A 176 15.87 7.01 -0.12
C VAL A 176 16.24 7.00 1.36
N TRP A 177 15.94 5.91 2.04
CA TRP A 177 16.35 5.68 3.42
C TRP A 177 17.83 5.32 3.49
N SER A 178 18.48 5.63 4.62
CA SER A 178 19.81 5.10 4.89
C SER A 178 19.77 3.57 4.97
N ASP A 179 20.89 2.92 4.67
CA ASP A 179 21.02 1.46 4.70
C ASP A 179 20.61 0.90 6.06
N GLU A 180 20.99 1.55 7.16
CA GLU A 180 20.62 1.11 8.51
C GLU A 180 19.11 1.20 8.75
N ARG A 181 18.44 2.23 8.19
CA ARG A 181 16.99 2.34 8.29
C ARG A 181 16.30 1.25 7.48
N GLN A 182 16.81 0.93 6.29
CA GLN A 182 16.31 -0.17 5.47
C GLN A 182 16.46 -1.51 6.20
N ASP A 183 17.67 -1.82 6.69
CA ASP A 183 17.98 -3.06 7.42
C ASP A 183 17.07 -3.23 8.64
N ARG A 184 16.97 -2.19 9.48
CA ARG A 184 16.11 -2.21 10.66
C ARG A 184 14.64 -2.37 10.33
N TYR A 185 14.17 -1.73 9.25
CA TYR A 185 12.77 -1.85 8.84
C TYR A 185 12.48 -3.26 8.35
N LEU A 186 13.32 -3.83 7.48
CA LEU A 186 13.18 -5.20 7.02
C LEU A 186 13.19 -6.19 8.19
N ASP A 187 14.20 -6.14 9.05
CA ASP A 187 14.34 -7.01 10.23
C ASP A 187 13.06 -6.97 11.09
N ARG A 188 12.57 -5.76 11.39
CA ARG A 188 11.32 -5.59 12.12
C ARG A 188 10.15 -6.26 11.40
N ARG A 189 10.00 -6.08 10.09
CA ARG A 189 8.89 -6.68 9.33
C ARG A 189 8.99 -8.20 9.26
N VAL A 190 10.17 -8.76 9.02
CA VAL A 190 10.41 -10.21 9.03
C VAL A 190 10.03 -10.79 10.39
N ARG A 191 10.54 -10.23 11.50
CA ARG A 191 10.21 -10.69 12.86
C ARG A 191 8.71 -10.65 13.16
N ILE A 192 8.05 -9.55 12.79
CA ILE A 192 6.61 -9.37 13.03
C ILE A 192 5.76 -10.34 12.19
N HIS A 193 6.21 -10.75 11.01
CA HIS A 193 5.51 -11.75 10.19
C HIS A 193 5.85 -13.19 10.57
N ALA A 194 7.03 -13.44 11.16
CA ALA A 194 7.48 -14.77 11.57
C ALA A 194 6.93 -15.20 12.96
N GLN A 195 6.58 -14.26 13.84
CA GLN A 195 6.08 -14.56 15.18
C GLN A 195 4.76 -15.36 15.19
N GLU A 196 4.60 -16.20 16.22
CA GLU A 196 3.41 -17.04 16.38
C GLU A 196 2.17 -16.24 16.80
N ALA A 197 2.29 -15.11 17.48
CA ALA A 197 1.15 -14.24 17.77
C ALA A 197 1.03 -13.15 16.68
N THR A 198 -0.18 -12.90 16.16
CA THR A 198 -0.37 -11.78 15.23
C THR A 198 -0.57 -10.48 15.98
N ILE A 199 0.00 -9.39 15.46
CA ILE A 199 -0.23 -8.04 15.98
C ILE A 199 -1.48 -7.45 15.30
N PRO A 200 -2.38 -6.79 16.06
CA PRO A 200 -3.53 -6.08 15.50
C PRO A 200 -3.13 -4.99 14.50
N CYS A 201 -3.99 -4.71 13.51
CA CYS A 201 -3.74 -3.64 12.56
C CYS A 201 -3.75 -2.28 13.26
N THR A 202 -2.82 -1.41 12.89
CA THR A 202 -2.76 -0.01 13.33
C THR A 202 -3.92 0.83 12.74
N PRO A 203 -4.27 1.98 13.34
CA PRO A 203 -5.26 2.89 12.76
C PRO A 203 -4.95 3.28 11.31
N GLU A 204 -3.68 3.51 10.99
CA GLU A 204 -3.19 3.85 9.66
C GLU A 204 -3.41 2.69 8.68
N GLU A 205 -3.05 1.46 9.06
CA GLU A 205 -3.28 0.24 8.26
C GLU A 205 -4.77 -0.05 8.03
N ARG A 206 -5.65 0.46 8.90
CA ARG A 206 -7.11 0.34 8.84
C ARG A 206 -7.80 1.52 8.13
N TRP A 207 -7.03 2.50 7.68
CA TRP A 207 -7.50 3.74 7.06
C TRP A 207 -8.49 4.48 7.95
N ALA A 208 -8.07 4.71 9.20
CA ALA A 208 -8.86 5.43 10.17
C ALA A 208 -9.23 6.85 9.66
N ARG A 209 -10.48 7.23 9.88
CA ARG A 209 -11.00 8.59 9.66
C ARG A 209 -11.47 9.16 10.98
N GLY A 210 -10.99 10.34 11.32
CA GLY A 210 -11.29 10.99 12.60
C GLY A 210 -10.74 10.24 13.81
N ALA A 211 -9.52 9.70 13.69
CA ALA A 211 -8.85 9.01 14.78
C ALA A 211 -8.47 9.94 15.94
N TYR A 212 -8.34 11.25 15.67
CA TYR A 212 -7.91 12.24 16.63
C TYR A 212 -8.82 13.46 16.64
N GLU A 213 -9.05 14.00 17.83
CA GLU A 213 -9.79 15.24 18.04
C GLU A 213 -8.95 16.25 18.80
N VAL A 214 -8.92 17.50 18.33
CA VAL A 214 -8.34 18.63 19.05
C VAL A 214 -9.46 19.37 19.77
N MET A 215 -9.40 19.34 21.11
CA MET A 215 -10.38 19.96 22.02
C MET A 215 -9.76 21.11 22.82
N GLY A 216 -10.60 21.94 23.45
CA GLY A 216 -10.17 23.03 24.35
C GLY A 216 -10.17 24.44 23.73
N GLY A 217 -10.48 24.53 22.43
CA GLY A 217 -10.73 25.80 21.74
C GLY A 217 -12.16 26.30 21.93
N ARG A 218 -12.46 27.50 21.42
CA ARG A 218 -13.84 27.97 21.30
C ARG A 218 -14.52 27.28 20.13
N GLY A 219 -15.49 26.40 20.40
CA GLY A 219 -16.31 25.76 19.38
C GLY A 219 -16.21 24.23 19.38
N ARG A 220 -16.63 23.62 18.27
CA ARG A 220 -16.62 22.16 18.10
C ARG A 220 -15.18 21.63 18.00
N PRO A 221 -14.92 20.40 18.49
CA PRO A 221 -13.64 19.74 18.28
C PRO A 221 -13.26 19.69 16.80
N LYS A 222 -11.97 19.90 16.51
CA LYS A 222 -11.42 19.69 15.16
C LYS A 222 -10.98 18.24 15.04
N ILE A 223 -11.33 17.60 13.93
CA ILE A 223 -11.15 16.17 13.72
C ILE A 223 -10.02 15.95 12.71
N PHE A 224 -9.12 15.02 13.01
CA PHE A 224 -7.96 14.67 12.20
C PHE A 224 -7.85 13.16 12.03
N ASP A 225 -7.25 12.73 10.92
CA ASP A 225 -7.09 11.31 10.61
C ASP A 225 -5.81 10.75 11.25
N THR A 226 -4.78 11.59 11.38
CA THR A 226 -3.48 11.19 11.95
C THR A 226 -3.09 12.03 13.17
N LEU A 227 -2.25 11.47 14.03
CA LEU A 227 -1.71 12.17 15.19
C LEU A 227 -0.82 13.36 14.78
N ASN A 228 -0.06 13.19 13.69
CA ASN A 228 0.83 14.23 13.18
C ASN A 228 0.06 15.47 12.72
N GLU A 229 -1.03 15.30 11.97
CA GLU A 229 -1.90 16.42 11.57
C GLU A 229 -2.52 17.12 12.78
N ALA A 230 -3.03 16.34 13.75
CA ALA A 230 -3.62 16.90 14.97
C ALA A 230 -2.60 17.68 15.79
N THR A 231 -1.39 17.16 15.93
CA THR A 231 -0.29 17.78 16.67
C THR A 231 0.24 19.01 15.95
N GLY A 232 0.40 18.94 14.63
CA GLY A 232 0.78 20.07 13.78
C GLY A 232 -0.20 21.23 13.94
N TYR A 233 -1.51 20.95 13.87
CA TYR A 233 -2.54 21.95 14.13
C TYR A 233 -2.41 22.58 15.52
N VAL A 234 -2.25 21.78 16.58
CA VAL A 234 -2.11 22.34 17.94
C VAL A 234 -0.90 23.27 18.04
N ASN A 235 0.24 22.87 17.45
CA ASN A 235 1.46 23.66 17.47
C ASN A 235 1.31 24.99 16.70
N GLU A 236 0.60 24.99 15.58
CA GLU A 236 0.33 26.19 14.78
C GLU A 236 -0.61 27.19 15.47
N GLN A 237 -1.52 26.72 16.33
CA GLN A 237 -2.50 27.59 16.99
C GLN A 237 -1.96 28.34 18.21
N GLU A 238 -0.75 27.99 18.70
CA GLU A 238 -0.10 28.58 19.89
C GLU A 238 -1.03 28.71 21.12
N ASN A 239 -2.04 27.84 21.24
CA ASN A 239 -3.06 27.93 22.28
C ASN A 239 -2.87 26.81 23.32
N PRO A 240 -2.45 27.15 24.56
CA PRO A 240 -2.11 26.16 25.58
C PRO A 240 -3.30 25.36 26.10
N LYS A 241 -4.54 25.75 25.75
CA LYS A 241 -5.76 25.00 26.11
C LYS A 241 -6.05 23.86 25.12
N LEU A 242 -5.44 23.88 23.95
CA LEU A 242 -5.67 22.84 22.95
C LEU A 242 -4.98 21.55 23.37
N ARG A 243 -5.70 20.44 23.27
CA ARG A 243 -5.19 19.10 23.52
C ARG A 243 -5.69 18.13 22.47
N VAL A 244 -4.81 17.23 22.03
CA VAL A 244 -5.17 16.10 21.18
C VAL A 244 -5.73 14.98 22.05
N VAL A 245 -6.87 14.42 21.68
CA VAL A 245 -7.45 13.20 22.27
C VAL A 245 -7.77 12.20 21.16
N LYS A 246 -8.02 10.94 21.55
CA LYS A 246 -8.57 9.94 20.63
C LYS A 246 -10.01 10.34 20.23
N GLY A 247 -10.28 10.35 18.94
CA GLY A 247 -11.60 10.60 18.36
C GLY A 247 -12.41 9.31 18.19
N ASN A 248 -13.63 9.47 17.70
CA ASN A 248 -14.49 8.34 17.31
C ASN A 248 -14.18 7.89 15.87
N ALA A 249 -13.10 7.14 15.72
CA ALA A 249 -12.57 6.76 14.43
C ALA A 249 -13.51 5.83 13.64
N LYS A 250 -13.65 6.07 12.34
CA LYS A 250 -14.18 5.07 11.39
C LYS A 250 -13.04 4.35 10.70
N PHE A 251 -13.13 3.03 10.58
CA PHE A 251 -12.05 2.22 10.00
C PHE A 251 -12.45 1.74 8.60
N ILE A 252 -12.26 2.62 7.62
CA ILE A 252 -12.77 2.46 6.25
C ILE A 252 -12.34 1.13 5.63
N ARG A 253 -11.10 0.68 5.88
CA ARG A 253 -10.63 -0.60 5.35
C ARG A 253 -11.44 -1.77 5.88
N CYS A 254 -11.70 -1.79 7.18
CA CYS A 254 -12.44 -2.86 7.85
C CYS A 254 -13.92 -2.86 7.45
N GLU A 255 -14.48 -1.69 7.14
CA GLU A 255 -15.88 -1.54 6.74
C GLU A 255 -16.16 -2.05 5.32
N SER A 256 -15.22 -1.89 4.38
CA SER A 256 -15.55 -2.10 2.96
C SER A 256 -14.45 -2.71 2.07
N TRP A 257 -13.22 -2.86 2.55
CA TRP A 257 -12.08 -3.20 1.67
C TRP A 257 -11.23 -4.38 2.16
N CYS A 258 -11.52 -4.92 3.34
CA CYS A 258 -10.74 -5.99 3.93
C CYS A 258 -11.44 -7.33 3.71
N ASP A 259 -10.87 -8.19 2.86
CA ASP A 259 -11.43 -9.51 2.51
C ASP A 259 -11.56 -10.47 3.70
N VAL A 260 -10.87 -10.15 4.80
CA VAL A 260 -10.86 -10.96 6.02
C VAL A 260 -11.60 -10.29 7.18
N ALA A 261 -12.33 -9.20 6.92
CA ALA A 261 -13.08 -8.47 7.94
C ALA A 261 -14.06 -9.39 8.70
N GLU A 262 -14.70 -10.33 7.99
CA GLU A 262 -15.61 -11.32 8.57
C GLU A 262 -14.93 -12.29 9.55
N PHE A 263 -13.62 -12.48 9.45
CA PHE A 263 -12.85 -13.37 10.32
C PHE A 263 -12.02 -12.60 11.36
N CYS A 264 -11.99 -11.26 11.28
CA CYS A 264 -11.07 -10.43 12.05
C CYS A 264 -11.54 -10.21 13.49
N PRO A 265 -10.81 -10.71 14.52
CA PRO A 265 -11.19 -10.53 15.92
C PRO A 265 -11.11 -9.06 16.35
N GLN A 266 -10.14 -8.30 15.83
CA GLN A 266 -10.03 -6.86 16.09
C GLN A 266 -11.29 -6.13 15.62
N TRP A 267 -11.76 -6.44 14.42
CA TRP A 267 -12.94 -5.77 13.87
C TRP A 267 -14.23 -6.19 14.56
N LYS A 268 -14.39 -7.48 14.86
CA LYS A 268 -15.56 -7.99 15.59
C LYS A 268 -15.66 -7.43 17.00
N GLY A 269 -14.54 -7.32 17.71
CA GLY A 269 -14.49 -6.81 19.07
C GLY A 269 -14.85 -5.32 19.20
N GLU A 270 -14.79 -4.56 18.10
CA GLU A 270 -15.17 -3.13 18.07
C GLU A 270 -16.61 -2.91 17.56
N LYS A 271 -17.25 -3.94 17.01
CA LYS A 271 -18.67 -3.92 16.61
C LYS A 271 -19.62 -4.37 17.72
N GLY A 272 -19.11 -5.02 18.76
CA GLY A 272 -19.86 -5.44 19.95
C GLY A 272 -19.75 -4.41 21.06
#